data_AF-A0A1G2NFY8-F1
#
_entry.id   AF-A0A1G2NFY8-F1
#
_cell.length_a   1.000
_cell.length_b   1.000
_cell.length_c   1.000
_cell.angle_alpha   90.00
_cell.angle_beta   90.00
_cell.angle_gamma   90.00
#
_symmetry.space_group_name_H-M   'P 1'
#
loop_
_entity.id
_entity.type
_entity.pdbx_description
1 polymer ?
#
loop_
_entity_poly.entity_id
_entity_poly.type
_entity_poly.pdbx_seq_one_letter_code
_entity_poly.pdbx_strand_id
1 'polypeptide(L)'
;MAGIMNNRIKKYNEFETQDYFTNGKYCLEAANHLYKFDKVKRFYPVGLLIVHALELLLKAFINHFDSHQFTNVQKLHDLQKLHGKAVDIDVSKNVGIFSHELNSNILRFIRDFYGDSVAVRYKITDCILDFKIIISIKEKMVNPMENLLRNHHLTNSSRG
;
A
#
# COMPACT_ATOMS: atom_id res chain seq x y z
N MET A 1 -19.08 -27.66 -11.80
CA MET A 1 -17.63 -27.56 -11.50
C MET A 1 -17.07 -26.13 -11.65
N ALA A 2 -17.42 -25.36 -12.70
CA ALA A 2 -16.96 -23.97 -12.87
C ALA A 2 -17.33 -23.00 -11.72
N GLY A 3 -18.50 -23.14 -11.10
CA GLY A 3 -18.95 -22.26 -10.01
C GLY A 3 -18.19 -22.42 -8.68
N ILE A 4 -17.66 -23.62 -8.38
CA ILE A 4 -16.89 -23.88 -7.16
C ILE A 4 -15.47 -23.31 -7.28
N MET A 5 -14.91 -23.38 -8.49
CA MET A 5 -13.56 -22.87 -8.79
C MET A 5 -13.52 -21.34 -8.72
N ASN A 6 -14.55 -20.66 -9.27
CA ASN A 6 -14.71 -19.21 -9.14
C ASN A 6 -14.86 -18.75 -7.67
N ASN A 7 -15.57 -19.51 -6.83
CA ASN A 7 -15.73 -19.17 -5.42
C ASN A 7 -14.42 -19.33 -4.61
N ARG A 8 -13.57 -20.31 -4.94
CA ARG A 8 -12.26 -20.45 -4.28
C ARG A 8 -11.29 -19.36 -4.69
N ILE A 9 -11.24 -19.01 -5.98
CA ILE A 9 -10.40 -17.91 -6.48
C ILE A 9 -10.83 -16.58 -5.85
N LYS A 10 -12.14 -16.32 -5.76
CA LYS A 10 -12.67 -15.12 -5.11
C LYS A 10 -12.29 -15.04 -3.62
N LYS A 11 -12.50 -16.11 -2.85
CA LYS A 11 -12.11 -16.15 -1.42
C LYS A 11 -10.60 -16.01 -1.21
N TYR A 12 -9.79 -16.58 -2.10
CA TYR A 12 -8.33 -16.47 -2.03
C TYR A 12 -7.86 -15.03 -2.29
N ASN A 13 -8.44 -14.36 -3.30
CA ASN A 13 -8.11 -12.96 -3.59
C ASN A 13 -8.56 -12.01 -2.47
N GLU A 14 -9.69 -12.27 -1.81
CA GLU A 14 -10.15 -11.53 -0.63
C GLU A 14 -9.18 -11.72 0.56
N PHE A 15 -8.70 -12.94 0.80
CA PHE A 15 -7.72 -13.23 1.86
C PHE A 15 -6.39 -12.50 1.62
N GLU A 16 -5.81 -12.62 0.43
CA GLU A 16 -4.52 -12.00 0.09
C GLU A 16 -4.59 -10.47 0.12
N THR A 17 -5.72 -9.90 -0.32
CA THR A 17 -5.97 -8.45 -0.20
C THR A 17 -5.92 -8.00 1.26
N GLN A 18 -6.57 -8.76 2.15
CA GLN A 18 -6.59 -8.45 3.57
C GLN A 18 -5.22 -8.62 4.24
N ASP A 19 -4.48 -9.66 3.85
CA ASP A 19 -3.12 -9.90 4.36
C ASP A 19 -2.15 -8.78 3.95
N TYR A 20 -2.12 -8.42 2.66
CA TYR A 20 -1.32 -7.29 2.18
C TYR A 20 -1.72 -5.99 2.88
N PHE A 21 -3.02 -5.70 3.00
CA PHE A 21 -3.48 -4.48 3.65
C PHE A 21 -3.04 -4.41 5.12
N THR A 22 -3.21 -5.50 5.86
CA THR A 22 -2.89 -5.59 7.29
C THR A 22 -1.39 -5.45 7.53
N ASN A 23 -0.58 -6.18 6.78
CA ASN A 23 0.88 -6.11 6.88
C ASN A 23 1.42 -4.72 6.47
N GLY A 24 0.88 -4.13 5.41
CA GLY A 24 1.24 -2.78 4.98
C GLY A 24 0.92 -1.71 6.04
N LYS A 25 -0.23 -1.82 6.71
CA LYS A 25 -0.61 -0.96 7.84
C LYS A 25 0.38 -1.10 9.00
N TYR A 26 0.75 -2.31 9.38
CA TYR A 26 1.72 -2.52 10.46
C TYR A 26 3.11 -1.95 10.14
N CYS A 27 3.57 -2.08 8.89
CA CYS A 27 4.82 -1.43 8.47
C CYS A 27 4.74 0.10 8.63
N LEU A 28 3.62 0.71 8.23
CA LEU A 28 3.42 2.17 8.36
C LEU A 28 3.36 2.61 9.83
N GLU A 29 2.70 1.85 10.69
CA GLU A 29 2.61 2.11 12.13
C GLU A 29 3.98 1.99 12.81
N ALA A 30 4.76 0.97 12.47
CA ALA A 30 6.12 0.81 12.94
C ALA A 30 7.03 1.97 12.47
N ALA A 31 6.90 2.40 11.21
CA ALA A 31 7.62 3.56 10.68
C ALA A 31 7.29 4.83 11.48
N ASN A 32 6.00 5.08 11.73
CA ASN A 32 5.53 6.21 12.52
C ASN A 32 6.07 6.18 13.96
N HIS A 33 6.07 5.01 14.59
CA HIS A 33 6.63 4.83 15.93
C HIS A 33 8.12 5.16 15.93
N LEU A 34 8.92 4.53 15.07
CA LEU A 34 10.37 4.76 15.02
C LEU A 34 10.72 6.21 14.68
N TYR A 35 10.00 6.85 13.77
CA TYR A 35 10.22 8.25 13.44
C TYR A 35 9.98 9.19 14.64
N LYS A 36 8.98 8.92 15.48
CA LYS A 36 8.70 9.72 16.68
C LYS A 36 9.73 9.52 17.79
N PHE A 37 10.32 8.34 17.87
CA PHE A 37 11.34 8.01 18.87
C PHE A 37 12.74 8.47 18.47
N ASP A 38 13.07 8.48 17.17
CA ASP A 38 14.39 8.89 16.69
C ASP A 38 14.52 10.42 16.57
N LYS A 39 15.22 11.03 17.53
CA LYS A 39 15.54 12.47 17.53
C LYS A 39 16.38 12.89 16.33
N VAL A 40 17.12 11.97 15.70
CA VAL A 40 18.03 12.23 14.58
C VAL A 40 17.30 12.06 13.23
N LYS A 41 16.05 11.57 13.24
CA LYS A 41 15.22 11.33 12.04
C LYS A 41 15.99 10.55 10.96
N ARG A 42 16.73 9.52 11.35
CA ARG A 42 17.53 8.73 10.42
C ARG A 42 16.61 8.09 9.39
N PHE A 43 17.09 8.08 8.15
CA PHE A 43 16.34 7.51 7.05
C PHE A 43 16.15 6.00 7.21
N TYR A 44 17.21 5.27 7.55
CA TYR A 44 17.11 3.87 7.96
C TYR A 44 16.91 3.77 9.48
N PRO A 45 15.95 2.95 9.99
CA PRO A 45 15.12 1.97 9.28
C PRO A 45 13.75 2.47 8.79
N VAL A 46 13.37 3.73 9.06
CA VAL A 46 12.01 4.25 8.83
C VAL A 46 11.62 4.21 7.34
N GLY A 47 12.52 4.62 6.44
CA GLY A 47 12.31 4.60 5.01
C GLY A 47 12.06 3.19 4.46
N LEU A 48 12.72 2.17 5.02
CA LEU A 48 12.52 0.78 4.60
C LEU A 48 11.11 0.31 4.94
N LEU A 49 10.63 0.66 6.12
CA LEU A 49 9.27 0.36 6.54
C LEU A 49 8.22 1.09 5.68
N ILE A 50 8.50 2.31 5.23
CA ILE A 50 7.62 3.04 4.30
C ILE A 50 7.61 2.39 2.92
N VAL A 51 8.76 1.95 2.40
CA VAL A 51 8.83 1.19 1.14
C VAL A 51 7.95 -0.05 1.22
N HIS A 52 8.10 -0.87 2.27
CA HIS A 52 7.29 -2.06 2.44
C HIS A 52 5.80 -1.76 2.66
N ALA A 53 5.49 -0.71 3.43
CA ALA A 53 4.12 -0.26 3.61
C ALA A 53 3.47 0.09 2.26
N LEU A 54 4.14 0.91 1.44
CA LEU A 54 3.64 1.30 0.11
C LEU A 54 3.49 0.10 -0.80
N GLU A 55 4.46 -0.81 -0.84
CA GLU A 55 4.41 -2.01 -1.67
C GLU A 55 3.17 -2.84 -1.35
N LEU A 56 2.98 -3.15 -0.07
CA LEU A 56 1.88 -4.00 0.40
C LEU A 56 0.53 -3.30 0.23
N LEU A 57 0.42 -2.02 0.57
CA LEU A 57 -0.82 -1.26 0.42
C LEU A 57 -1.22 -1.11 -1.06
N LEU A 58 -0.26 -0.88 -1.98
CA LEU A 58 -0.53 -0.80 -3.41
C LEU A 58 -0.96 -2.17 -3.97
N LYS A 59 -0.31 -3.27 -3.54
CA LYS A 59 -0.73 -4.63 -3.88
C LYS A 59 -2.14 -4.93 -3.41
N ALA A 60 -2.47 -4.56 -2.17
CA ALA A 60 -3.81 -4.71 -1.62
C ALA A 60 -4.84 -3.93 -2.45
N PHE A 61 -4.54 -2.67 -2.77
CA PHE A 61 -5.42 -1.83 -3.59
C PHE A 61 -5.67 -2.44 -4.97
N ILE A 62 -4.60 -2.81 -5.68
CA ILE A 62 -4.71 -3.39 -7.01
C ILE A 62 -5.48 -4.71 -6.97
N ASN A 63 -5.18 -5.59 -6.00
CA ASN A 63 -5.88 -6.87 -5.89
C ASN A 63 -7.37 -6.71 -5.55
N HIS A 64 -7.72 -5.69 -4.76
CA HIS A 64 -9.11 -5.40 -4.41
C HIS A 64 -9.94 -4.97 -5.62
N PHE A 65 -9.39 -4.08 -6.46
CA PHE A 65 -10.14 -3.46 -7.56
C PHE A 65 -9.87 -4.09 -8.94
N ASP A 66 -8.77 -4.82 -9.11
CA ASP A 66 -8.39 -5.51 -10.33
C ASP A 66 -7.76 -6.88 -10.01
N SER A 67 -8.59 -7.77 -9.48
CA SER A 67 -8.17 -9.12 -9.07
C SER A 67 -7.62 -9.99 -10.22
N HIS A 68 -7.83 -9.61 -11.48
CA HIS A 68 -7.26 -10.30 -12.64
C HIS A 68 -5.74 -10.07 -12.76
N GLN A 69 -5.22 -9.00 -12.16
CA GLN A 69 -3.79 -8.71 -12.15
C GLN A 69 -3.03 -9.41 -11.00
N PHE A 70 -3.71 -10.18 -10.15
CA PHE A 70 -3.13 -10.76 -8.92
C PHE A 70 -1.75 -11.41 -9.12
N THR A 71 -1.63 -12.36 -10.04
CA THR A 71 -0.37 -13.09 -10.26
C THR A 71 0.77 -12.19 -10.75
N ASN A 72 0.44 -11.14 -11.51
CA ASN A 72 1.41 -10.18 -12.02
C ASN A 72 1.83 -9.19 -10.93
N VAL A 73 0.90 -8.82 -10.05
CA VAL A 73 1.11 -7.85 -8.96
C VAL A 73 1.86 -8.48 -7.81
N GLN A 74 1.59 -9.74 -7.47
CA GLN A 74 2.27 -10.48 -6.40
C GLN A 74 3.80 -10.48 -6.57
N LYS A 75 4.27 -10.68 -7.80
CA LYS A 75 5.70 -10.75 -8.15
C LYS A 75 6.34 -9.37 -8.40
N LEU A 76 5.55 -8.31 -8.41
CA LEU A 76 6.03 -6.97 -8.69
C LEU A 76 6.45 -6.30 -7.37
N HIS A 77 7.72 -5.88 -7.28
CA HIS A 77 8.27 -5.18 -6.12
C HIS A 77 8.66 -3.74 -6.43
N ASP A 78 8.64 -3.36 -7.70
CA ASP A 78 8.95 -2.02 -8.19
C ASP A 78 7.81 -1.06 -7.81
N LEU A 79 8.09 -0.15 -6.86
CA LEU A 79 7.10 0.80 -6.35
C LEU A 79 6.58 1.75 -7.44
N GLN A 80 7.41 2.15 -8.40
CA GLN A 80 6.99 3.05 -9.46
C GLN A 80 5.97 2.36 -10.37
N LYS A 81 6.21 1.09 -10.71
CA LYS A 81 5.26 0.29 -11.50
C LYS A 81 3.98 -0.03 -10.72
N LEU A 82 4.07 -0.35 -9.43
CA LEU A 82 2.91 -0.57 -8.57
C LEU A 82 2.06 0.69 -8.46
N HIS A 83 2.70 1.85 -8.24
CA HIS A 83 2.00 3.13 -8.15
C HIS A 83 1.28 3.49 -9.46
N GLY A 84 1.96 3.37 -10.60
CA GLY A 84 1.36 3.60 -11.91
C GLY A 84 0.13 2.71 -12.14
N LYS A 85 0.25 1.40 -11.89
CA LYS A 85 -0.88 0.47 -11.97
C LYS A 85 -2.05 0.85 -11.08
N ALA A 86 -1.78 1.26 -9.84
CA ALA A 86 -2.85 1.59 -8.89
C ALA A 86 -3.59 2.88 -9.27
N VAL A 87 -2.89 3.89 -9.79
CA VAL A 87 -3.51 5.15 -10.26
C VAL A 87 -4.36 4.92 -11.51
N ASP A 88 -3.95 4.02 -12.40
CA ASP A 88 -4.64 3.71 -13.65
C ASP A 88 -5.95 2.92 -13.47
N ILE A 89 -6.20 2.35 -12.29
CA ILE A 89 -7.48 1.68 -12.00
C ILE A 89 -8.59 2.72 -12.00
N ASP A 90 -9.60 2.59 -12.87
CA ASP A 90 -10.67 3.58 -13.06
C ASP A 90 -11.38 4.00 -11.75
N VAL A 91 -11.56 3.04 -10.84
CA VAL A 91 -12.22 3.25 -9.54
C VAL A 91 -11.38 4.11 -8.59
N SER A 92 -10.07 4.23 -8.82
CA SER A 92 -9.15 5.04 -8.01
C SER A 92 -9.58 6.50 -7.88
N LYS A 93 -10.13 7.06 -8.96
CA LYS A 93 -10.62 8.45 -9.04
C LYS A 93 -11.90 8.66 -8.24
N ASN A 94 -12.77 7.65 -8.21
CA ASN A 94 -14.06 7.72 -7.53
C ASN A 94 -13.96 7.49 -6.02
N VAL A 95 -13.01 6.66 -5.58
CA VAL A 95 -12.76 6.40 -4.15
C VAL A 95 -11.95 7.51 -3.50
N GLY A 96 -11.26 8.34 -4.29
CA GLY A 96 -10.49 9.48 -3.79
C GLY A 96 -9.21 9.11 -3.05
N ILE A 97 -8.76 7.85 -3.17
CA ILE A 97 -7.54 7.36 -2.50
C ILE A 97 -6.30 8.06 -3.06
N PHE A 98 -6.18 8.16 -4.39
CA PHE A 98 -5.04 8.77 -5.06
C PHE A 98 -5.26 10.26 -5.34
N SER A 99 -5.46 11.04 -4.26
CA SER A 99 -5.49 12.49 -4.36
C SER A 99 -4.18 13.04 -4.93
N HIS A 100 -4.23 14.25 -5.51
CA HIS A 100 -3.04 14.94 -6.01
C HIS A 100 -1.92 15.02 -4.95
N GLU A 101 -2.29 15.28 -3.69
CA GLU A 101 -1.36 15.34 -2.57
C GLU A 101 -0.68 13.99 -2.31
N LEU A 102 -1.44 12.88 -2.21
CA LEU A 102 -0.87 11.56 -1.98
C LEU A 102 0.08 11.17 -3.12
N ASN A 103 -0.34 11.38 -4.38
CA ASN A 103 0.47 11.08 -5.56
C ASN A 103 1.78 11.85 -5.56
N SER A 104 1.74 13.17 -5.29
CA SER A 104 2.93 13.99 -5.20
C SER A 104 3.88 13.50 -4.12
N ASN A 105 3.36 13.11 -2.95
CA ASN A 105 4.17 12.63 -1.84
C ASN A 105 4.80 11.25 -2.14
N ILE A 106 4.04 10.32 -2.73
CA ILE A 106 4.56 8.99 -3.14
C ILE A 106 5.64 9.13 -4.22
N LEU A 107 5.39 9.92 -5.27
CA LEU A 107 6.37 10.12 -6.35
C LEU A 107 7.64 10.79 -5.85
N ARG A 108 7.50 11.79 -4.97
CA ARG A 108 8.65 12.41 -4.29
C ARG A 108 9.45 11.39 -3.49
N PHE A 109 8.77 10.55 -2.71
CA PHE A 109 9.42 9.49 -1.94
C PHE A 109 10.15 8.49 -2.84
N ILE A 110 9.51 8.01 -3.91
CA ILE A 110 10.14 7.10 -4.88
C ILE A 110 11.39 7.74 -5.50
N ARG A 111 11.32 9.02 -5.89
CA ARG A 111 12.45 9.73 -6.47
C ARG A 111 13.60 9.92 -5.49
N ASP A 112 13.32 10.39 -4.28
CA ASP A 112 14.33 10.76 -3.30
C ASP A 112 15.01 9.52 -2.69
N PHE A 113 14.32 8.37 -2.69
CA PHE A 113 14.77 7.13 -2.04
C PHE A 113 14.83 5.92 -2.98
N TYR A 114 14.82 6.15 -4.28
CA TYR A 114 14.86 5.16 -5.37
C TYR A 114 13.70 4.16 -5.43
N GLY A 115 12.73 4.24 -4.51
CA GLY A 115 11.59 3.33 -4.45
C GLY A 115 11.96 1.85 -4.28
N ASP A 116 13.19 1.55 -3.87
CA ASP A 116 13.74 0.20 -3.77
C ASP A 116 14.32 -0.08 -2.39
N SER A 117 13.88 -1.18 -1.80
CA SER A 117 14.33 -1.69 -0.50
C SER A 117 15.84 -1.94 -0.42
N VAL A 118 16.53 -2.27 -1.53
CA VAL A 118 17.99 -2.46 -1.54
C VAL A 118 18.69 -1.10 -1.46
N ALA A 119 18.27 -0.15 -2.29
CA ALA A 119 18.80 1.20 -2.25
C ALA A 119 18.66 1.84 -0.86
N VAL A 120 17.49 1.67 -0.22
CA VAL A 120 17.23 2.21 1.12
C VAL A 120 18.14 1.63 2.21
N ARG A 121 18.55 0.37 2.07
CA ARG A 121 19.41 -0.31 3.06
C ARG A 121 20.88 0.07 2.92
N TYR A 122 21.36 0.28 1.70
CA TYR A 122 22.80 0.35 1.42
C TYR A 122 23.28 1.69 0.88
N LYS A 123 22.40 2.54 0.34
CA LYS A 123 22.80 3.90 -0.02
C LYS A 123 22.77 4.79 1.22
N ILE A 124 23.94 5.31 1.56
CA ILE A 124 24.04 6.46 2.46
C ILE A 124 23.35 7.62 1.75
N THR A 125 22.30 8.14 2.37
CA THR A 125 21.57 9.30 1.89
C THR A 125 21.52 10.33 3.00
N ASP A 126 21.82 11.58 2.66
CA ASP A 126 21.69 12.74 3.55
C ASP A 126 20.24 13.23 3.61
N CYS A 127 19.32 12.57 2.90
CA CYS A 127 17.92 12.96 2.84
C CYS A 127 17.23 12.73 4.19
N ILE A 128 16.66 13.80 4.73
CA ILE A 128 15.78 13.75 5.89
C ILE A 128 14.40 13.28 5.43
N LEU A 129 13.89 12.25 6.10
CA LEU A 129 12.55 11.76 5.83
C LEU A 129 11.49 12.79 6.27
N ASP A 130 10.63 13.20 5.35
CA ASP A 130 9.50 14.08 5.64
C ASP A 130 8.32 13.28 6.22
N PHE A 131 7.98 13.54 7.49
CA PHE A 131 6.85 12.91 8.18
C PHE A 131 5.52 13.01 7.42
N LYS A 132 5.35 14.02 6.56
CA LYS A 132 4.13 14.20 5.76
C LYS A 132 3.78 12.96 4.93
N ILE A 133 4.77 12.18 4.48
CA ILE A 133 4.48 10.96 3.71
C ILE A 133 3.68 9.95 4.54
N ILE A 134 4.03 9.77 5.82
CA ILE A 134 3.36 8.83 6.72
C ILE A 134 1.91 9.26 6.96
N ILE A 135 1.70 10.57 7.23
CA ILE A 135 0.37 11.13 7.42
C ILE A 135 -0.46 10.96 6.14
N SER A 136 0.07 11.35 4.99
CA SER A 136 -0.67 11.26 3.71
C SER A 136 -1.06 9.82 3.38
N ILE A 137 -0.16 8.84 3.52
CA ILE A 137 -0.49 7.43 3.28
C ILE A 137 -1.60 6.98 4.24
N LYS A 138 -1.50 7.32 5.52
CA LYS A 138 -2.49 6.93 6.51
C LYS A 138 -3.87 7.51 6.20
N GLU A 139 -3.96 8.81 5.98
CA GLU A 139 -5.23 9.51 5.81
C GLU A 139 -5.89 9.27 4.45
N LYS A 140 -5.08 9.18 3.39
CA LYS A 140 -5.59 9.12 2.01
C LYS A 140 -5.65 7.70 1.46
N MET A 141 -4.91 6.74 2.02
CA MET A 141 -4.91 5.36 1.54
C MET A 141 -5.42 4.37 2.59
N VAL A 142 -4.83 4.35 3.79
CA VAL A 142 -5.18 3.34 4.81
C VAL A 142 -6.60 3.54 5.31
N ASN A 143 -6.98 4.74 5.76
CA ASN A 143 -8.32 4.97 6.32
C ASN A 143 -9.45 4.70 5.30
N PRO A 144 -9.37 5.19 4.03
CA PRO A 144 -10.42 4.90 3.05
C PRO A 144 -10.48 3.41 2.68
N MET A 145 -9.33 2.74 2.51
CA MET A 145 -9.31 1.30 2.25
C MET A 145 -9.88 0.49 3.42
N GLU A 146 -9.57 0.86 4.67
CA GLU A 146 -10.11 0.19 5.86
C GLU A 146 -11.64 0.27 5.89
N ASN A 147 -12.21 1.44 5.55
CA ASN A 147 -13.66 1.62 5.45
C ASN A 147 -14.27 0.75 4.34
N LEU A 148 -13.63 0.68 3.17
CA LEU A 148 -14.10 -0.15 2.05
C LEU A 148 -14.11 -1.64 2.40
N LEU A 149 -13.00 -2.13 2.96
CA LEU A 149 -12.86 -3.54 3.35
C LEU A 149 -13.87 -3.92 4.44
N ARG A 150 -14.06 -3.06 5.46
CA ARG A 150 -15.07 -3.28 6.51
C ARG A 150 -16.50 -3.34 5.95
N ASN A 151 -16.86 -2.43 5.03
CA ASN A 151 -18.20 -2.40 4.44
C ASN A 151 -18.47 -3.61 3.52
N HIS A 152 -17.44 -4.15 2.87
CA HIS A 152 -17.54 -5.40 2.10
C HIS A 152 -17.79 -6.63 2.98
N HIS A 153 -17.27 -6.66 4.21
CA HIS A 153 -17.59 -7.73 5.16
C HIS A 153 -19.05 -7.67 5.62
N LEU A 154 -19.59 -6.49 5.93
CA LEU A 154 -20.98 -6.33 6.40
C LEU A 154 -22.04 -6.72 5.35
N THR A 155 -21.75 -6.48 4.06
CA THR A 155 -22.65 -6.82 2.94
C THR A 155 -22.62 -8.31 2.60
N ASN A 156 -21.55 -9.03 2.93
CA ASN A 156 -21.47 -10.48 2.77
C ASN A 156 -22.08 -11.24 3.98
N SER A 157 -22.03 -10.68 5.19
CA SER A 157 -22.62 -11.28 6.41
C SER A 157 -24.15 -11.25 6.46
N SER A 158 -24.79 -10.36 5.69
CA SER A 158 -26.24 -10.18 5.64
C SER A 158 -26.94 -11.01 4.54
N ARG A 159 -26.17 -11.83 3.82
CA ARG A 159 -26.65 -12.79 2.81
C ARG A 159 -26.37 -14.25 3.17
N GLY A 160 -25.97 -14.50 4.43
CA GLY A 160 -25.80 -15.83 5.02
C GLY A 160 -27.07 -16.33 5.66
#